data_AF-A0A4S8KWZ3-F1
#
_entry.id   AF-A0A4S8KWZ3-F1
#
_cell.length_a   1.000
_cell.length_b   1.000
_cell.length_c   1.000
_cell.angle_alpha   90.00
_cell.angle_beta   90.00
_cell.angle_gamma   90.00
#
_symmetry.space_group_name_H-M   'P 1'
#
loop_
_entity.id
_entity.type
_entity.pdbx_description
1 polymer ?
#
loop_
_entity_poly.entity_id
_entity_poly.type
_entity_poly.pdbx_seq_one_letter_code
_entity_poly.pdbx_strand_id
1 'polypeptide(L)'
;GKGKTKLSHLQLSNNEWGLLEEIKPILQWFKIASKRVSASARPLLHTVIPIIDTLTDNLLKVCSDWSKSPQTRAGAAKAIAVLNKYYSKTDDSIMYKAAMIMHPRYKMKYFKDAKWEQSWINMAKTSTQEFFATHYLNKVEQQEAPSVTRAPQVFYSLFIIV
;
A
#
# COMPACT_ATOMS: atom_id res chain seq x y z
N GLY A 1 -2.40 36.19 -42.69
CA GLY A 1 -2.26 34.88 -43.36
C GLY A 1 -1.01 34.18 -42.87
N LYS A 2 -1.01 32.84 -42.86
CA LYS A 2 0.09 31.91 -42.51
C LYS A 2 0.44 31.83 -41.01
N GLY A 3 -0.19 30.90 -40.30
CA GLY A 3 0.15 30.57 -38.90
C GLY A 3 -0.69 29.46 -38.26
N LYS A 4 -1.89 29.18 -38.77
CA LYS A 4 -2.83 28.20 -38.14
C LYS A 4 -2.62 26.73 -38.53
N THR A 5 -1.69 26.39 -39.44
CA THR A 5 -1.62 25.05 -40.04
C THR A 5 -0.61 24.08 -39.42
N LYS A 6 0.12 24.45 -38.36
CA LYS A 6 1.20 23.59 -37.84
C LYS A 6 0.77 22.56 -36.79
N LEU A 7 -0.44 22.63 -36.24
CA LEU A 7 -0.86 21.80 -35.09
C LEU A 7 -2.18 21.02 -35.29
N SER A 8 -2.88 21.18 -36.41
CA SER A 8 -4.19 20.53 -36.64
C SER A 8 -4.11 19.00 -36.66
N HIS A 9 -2.96 18.43 -37.04
CA HIS A 9 -2.74 16.98 -37.01
C HIS A 9 -2.51 16.42 -35.60
N LEU A 10 -2.28 17.27 -34.60
CA LEU A 10 -2.15 16.89 -33.19
C LEU A 10 -3.47 17.02 -32.42
N GLN A 11 -4.53 17.50 -33.08
CA GLN A 11 -5.83 17.64 -32.46
C GLN A 11 -6.46 16.26 -32.31
N LEU A 12 -6.82 15.91 -31.07
CA LEU A 12 -7.53 14.67 -30.79
C LEU A 12 -8.90 14.68 -31.46
N SER A 13 -9.24 13.56 -32.08
CA SER A 13 -10.57 13.25 -32.58
C SER A 13 -11.58 13.10 -31.45
N ASN A 14 -12.87 13.18 -31.76
CA ASN A 14 -13.93 12.96 -30.76
C ASN A 14 -13.84 11.59 -30.09
N ASN A 15 -13.39 10.57 -30.83
CA ASN A 15 -13.20 9.22 -30.30
C ASN A 15 -12.03 9.17 -29.30
N GLU A 16 -10.93 9.85 -29.58
CA GLU A 16 -9.79 9.95 -28.66
C GLU A 16 -10.14 10.75 -27.41
N TRP A 17 -10.93 11.83 -27.55
CA TRP A 17 -11.47 12.55 -26.39
C TRP A 17 -12.38 11.67 -25.53
N GLY A 18 -13.26 10.88 -26.16
CA GLY A 18 -14.10 9.91 -25.44
C GLY A 18 -13.25 8.87 -24.68
N LEU A 19 -12.19 8.36 -25.30
CA LEU A 19 -11.26 7.44 -24.66
C LEU A 19 -10.54 8.09 -23.46
N LEU A 20 -10.13 9.35 -23.57
CA LEU A 20 -9.52 10.08 -22.46
C LEU A 20 -10.47 10.24 -21.27
N GLU A 21 -11.76 10.51 -21.52
CA GLU A 21 -12.76 10.59 -20.46
C GLU A 21 -12.98 9.23 -19.77
N GLU A 22 -12.86 8.11 -20.49
CA GLU A 22 -12.87 6.77 -19.88
C GLU A 22 -11.63 6.49 -19.01
N ILE A 23 -10.44 6.88 -19.49
CA ILE A 23 -9.15 6.54 -18.84
C ILE A 23 -8.85 7.46 -17.65
N LYS A 24 -9.26 8.73 -17.70
CA LYS A 24 -9.02 9.72 -16.65
C LYS A 24 -9.38 9.25 -15.22
N PRO A 25 -10.58 8.70 -14.94
CA PRO A 25 -10.89 8.20 -13.60
C PRO A 25 -10.00 7.04 -13.17
N ILE A 26 -9.57 6.18 -14.10
CA ILE A 26 -8.64 5.07 -13.81
C ILE A 26 -7.28 5.62 -13.37
N LEU A 27 -6.73 6.59 -14.11
CA LEU A 27 -5.47 7.24 -13.77
C LEU A 27 -5.52 7.99 -12.43
N GLN A 28 -6.69 8.52 -12.07
CA GLN A 28 -6.88 9.18 -10.78
C GLN A 28 -6.66 8.21 -9.60
N TRP A 29 -7.04 6.94 -9.71
CA TRP A 29 -6.76 5.94 -8.68
C TRP A 29 -5.26 5.75 -8.45
N PHE A 30 -4.49 5.62 -9.54
CA PHE A 30 -3.03 5.52 -9.48
C PHE A 30 -2.40 6.78 -8.89
N LYS A 31 -2.87 7.96 -9.29
CA LYS A 31 -2.39 9.22 -8.72
C LYS A 31 -2.60 9.29 -7.21
N ILE A 32 -3.77 8.87 -6.72
CA ILE A 32 -4.06 8.83 -5.27
C ILE A 32 -3.14 7.82 -4.57
N ALA A 33 -3.00 6.62 -5.14
CA ALA A 33 -2.12 5.57 -4.62
C ALA A 33 -0.67 6.04 -4.53
N SER A 34 -0.11 6.58 -5.61
CA SER A 34 1.27 7.09 -5.68
C SER A 34 1.50 8.20 -4.67
N LYS A 35 0.60 9.20 -4.61
CA LYS A 35 0.71 10.28 -3.61
C LYS A 35 0.72 9.75 -2.19
N ARG A 36 -0.09 8.72 -1.91
CA ARG A 36 -0.16 8.11 -0.59
C ARG A 36 1.14 7.42 -0.24
N VAL A 37 1.68 6.57 -1.10
CA VAL A 37 2.91 5.79 -0.82
C VAL A 37 4.18 6.64 -0.84
N SER A 38 4.19 7.76 -1.57
CA SER A 38 5.33 8.68 -1.63
C SER A 38 5.42 9.67 -0.46
N ALA A 39 4.48 9.65 0.48
CA ALA A 39 4.55 10.52 1.65
C ALA A 39 5.68 10.06 2.61
N SER A 40 6.67 10.92 2.86
CA SER A 40 7.92 10.57 3.56
C SER A 40 7.86 10.63 5.09
N ALA A 41 6.81 11.19 5.68
CA ALA A 41 6.77 11.48 7.11
C ALA A 41 6.42 10.27 8.00
N ARG A 42 5.97 9.15 7.44
CA ARG A 42 5.45 8.00 8.22
C ARG A 42 5.80 6.67 7.55
N PRO A 43 5.97 5.57 8.31
CA PRO A 43 6.16 4.25 7.73
C PRO A 43 4.85 3.77 7.07
N LEU A 44 4.87 3.59 5.75
CA LEU A 44 3.70 3.25 4.94
C LEU A 44 3.67 1.81 4.43
N LEU A 45 4.61 0.98 4.88
CA LEU A 45 4.76 -0.39 4.40
C LEU A 45 3.47 -1.22 4.54
N HIS A 46 2.77 -1.04 5.66
CA HIS A 46 1.47 -1.67 5.94
C HIS A 46 0.36 -1.31 4.93
N THR A 47 0.53 -0.24 4.13
CA THR A 47 -0.47 0.22 3.16
C THR A 47 -0.26 -0.32 1.75
N VAL A 48 0.93 -0.85 1.44
CA VAL A 48 1.30 -1.22 0.06
C VAL A 48 0.42 -2.32 -0.49
N ILE A 49 0.31 -3.46 0.21
CA ILE A 49 -0.55 -4.59 -0.19
C ILE A 49 -2.02 -4.14 -0.32
N PRO A 50 -2.63 -3.45 0.68
CA PRO A 50 -4.00 -2.95 0.55
C PRO A 50 -4.24 -2.00 -0.63
N ILE A 51 -3.26 -1.15 -0.95
CA ILE A 51 -3.36 -0.26 -2.11
C ILE A 51 -3.35 -1.06 -3.41
N ILE A 52 -2.45 -2.06 -3.53
CA ILE A 52 -2.38 -2.90 -4.72
C ILE A 52 -3.68 -3.70 -4.88
N ASP A 53 -4.19 -4.32 -3.81
CA ASP A 53 -5.45 -5.08 -3.83
C ASP A 53 -6.62 -4.20 -4.27
N THR A 54 -6.74 -2.99 -3.71
CA THR A 54 -7.80 -2.04 -4.08
C THR A 54 -7.72 -1.61 -5.54
N LEU A 55 -6.50 -1.37 -6.06
CA LEU A 55 -6.30 -1.01 -7.47
C LEU A 55 -6.68 -2.18 -8.38
N THR A 56 -6.23 -3.40 -8.05
CA THR A 56 -6.54 -4.61 -8.81
C THR A 56 -8.05 -4.86 -8.86
N ASP A 57 -8.76 -4.77 -7.73
CA ASP A 57 -10.23 -4.93 -7.69
C ASP A 57 -10.96 -3.92 -8.58
N ASN A 58 -10.52 -2.67 -8.58
CA ASN A 58 -11.12 -1.62 -9.41
C ASN A 58 -10.83 -1.86 -10.90
N LEU A 59 -9.62 -2.31 -11.26
CA LEU A 59 -9.27 -2.62 -12.65
C LEU A 59 -10.00 -3.86 -13.16
N LEU A 60 -10.20 -4.88 -12.31
CA LEU A 60 -10.99 -6.06 -12.67
C LEU A 60 -12.43 -5.68 -13.03
N LYS A 61 -13.03 -4.74 -12.28
CA LYS A 61 -14.35 -4.18 -12.63
C LYS A 61 -14.33 -3.50 -13.99
N VAL A 62 -13.28 -2.75 -14.33
CA VAL A 62 -13.12 -2.14 -15.67
C VAL A 62 -13.00 -3.21 -16.76
N CYS A 63 -12.21 -4.28 -16.52
CA CYS A 63 -12.07 -5.38 -17.47
C CYS A 63 -13.40 -6.09 -17.77
N SER A 64 -14.28 -6.19 -16.77
CA SER A 64 -15.60 -6.83 -16.92
C SER A 64 -16.71 -5.88 -17.38
N ASP A 65 -16.44 -4.59 -17.53
CA ASP A 65 -17.42 -3.59 -17.94
C ASP A 65 -17.46 -3.42 -19.47
N TRP A 66 -18.43 -4.09 -20.10
CA TRP A 66 -18.63 -4.04 -21.55
C TRP A 66 -19.11 -2.70 -22.08
N SER A 67 -19.50 -1.75 -21.21
CA SER A 67 -19.79 -0.38 -21.62
C SER A 67 -18.53 0.43 -21.94
N LYS A 68 -17.35 -0.02 -21.51
CA LYS A 68 -16.06 0.61 -21.80
C LYS A 68 -15.51 0.20 -23.15
N SER A 69 -14.69 1.06 -23.76
CA SER A 69 -14.01 0.71 -25.00
C SER A 69 -13.07 -0.52 -24.84
N PRO A 70 -12.87 -1.32 -25.90
CA PRO A 70 -11.91 -2.44 -25.89
C PRO A 70 -10.50 -2.00 -25.48
N GLN A 71 -10.07 -0.79 -25.87
CA GLN A 71 -8.79 -0.20 -25.53
C GLN A 71 -8.68 0.05 -24.03
N THR A 72 -9.71 0.61 -23.40
CA THR A 72 -9.76 0.83 -21.94
C THR A 72 -9.68 -0.50 -21.19
N ARG A 73 -10.45 -1.52 -21.60
CA ARG A 73 -10.41 -2.85 -20.96
C ARG A 73 -9.04 -3.52 -21.12
N ALA A 74 -8.46 -3.48 -22.32
CA ALA A 74 -7.12 -4.01 -22.57
C ALA A 74 -6.04 -3.27 -21.77
N GLY A 75 -6.17 -1.95 -21.64
CA GLY A 75 -5.31 -1.12 -20.80
C GLY A 75 -5.40 -1.52 -19.32
N ALA A 76 -6.61 -1.74 -18.81
CA ALA A 76 -6.82 -2.21 -17.44
C ALA A 76 -6.20 -3.60 -17.20
N ALA A 77 -6.36 -4.54 -18.13
CA ALA A 77 -5.73 -5.85 -18.04
C ALA A 77 -4.18 -5.77 -18.01
N LYS A 78 -3.59 -4.89 -18.83
CA LYS A 78 -2.15 -4.63 -18.79
C LYS A 78 -1.71 -4.00 -17.48
N ALA A 79 -2.51 -3.09 -16.92
CA ALA A 79 -2.23 -2.47 -15.63
C ALA A 79 -2.25 -3.51 -14.48
N ILE A 80 -3.19 -4.47 -14.50
CA ILE A 80 -3.23 -5.60 -13.55
C ILE A 80 -1.94 -6.43 -13.66
N ALA A 81 -1.47 -6.75 -14.87
CA ALA A 81 -0.22 -7.50 -15.03
C ALA A 81 0.98 -6.77 -14.42
N VAL A 82 1.04 -5.44 -14.55
CA VAL A 82 2.07 -4.61 -13.90
C VAL A 82 1.92 -4.64 -12.39
N LEU A 83 0.71 -4.51 -11.86
CA LEU A 83 0.45 -4.60 -10.41
C LEU A 83 0.86 -5.96 -9.85
N ASN A 84 0.54 -7.06 -10.53
CA ASN A 84 0.96 -8.40 -10.12
C ASN A 84 2.48 -8.53 -10.04
N LYS A 85 3.22 -7.96 -10.99
CA LYS A 85 4.69 -7.90 -10.95
C LYS A 85 5.22 -7.14 -9.73
N TYR A 86 4.54 -6.09 -9.27
CA TYR A 86 4.94 -5.38 -8.05
C TYR A 86 4.45 -6.05 -6.78
N TYR A 87 3.30 -6.70 -6.83
CA TYR A 87 2.78 -7.50 -5.73
C TYR A 87 3.73 -8.65 -5.39
N SER A 88 4.24 -9.36 -6.39
CA SER A 88 5.22 -10.44 -6.17
C SER A 88 6.48 -9.96 -5.46
N LYS A 89 6.90 -8.70 -5.66
CA LYS A 89 8.05 -8.11 -4.94
C LYS A 89 7.78 -7.84 -3.47
N THR A 90 6.52 -7.83 -3.05
CA THR A 90 6.19 -7.72 -1.62
C THR A 90 6.51 -9.01 -0.86
N ASP A 91 6.61 -10.14 -1.56
CA ASP A 91 7.05 -11.41 -0.97
C ASP A 91 8.56 -11.50 -0.75
N ASP A 92 9.36 -10.67 -1.44
CA ASP A 92 10.82 -10.60 -1.28
C ASP A 92 11.22 -10.16 0.14
N SER A 93 10.30 -9.56 0.91
CA SER A 93 10.55 -9.13 2.28
C SER A 93 9.37 -9.40 3.21
N ILE A 94 9.64 -10.13 4.30
CA ILE A 94 8.67 -10.35 5.38
C ILE A 94 8.15 -9.05 6.00
N MET A 95 8.86 -7.93 5.82
CA MET A 95 8.49 -6.63 6.40
C MET A 95 7.10 -6.16 5.96
N TYR A 96 6.68 -6.41 4.71
CA TYR A 96 5.34 -6.02 4.25
C TYR A 96 4.23 -6.72 5.06
N LYS A 97 4.34 -8.05 5.18
CA LYS A 97 3.38 -8.88 5.92
C LYS A 97 3.46 -8.61 7.43
N ALA A 98 4.66 -8.53 7.99
CA ALA A 98 4.87 -8.24 9.41
C ALA A 98 4.31 -6.87 9.81
N ALA A 99 4.54 -5.83 9.01
CA ALA A 99 3.98 -4.50 9.26
C ALA A 99 2.44 -4.52 9.30
N MET A 100 1.80 -5.29 8.43
CA MET A 100 0.34 -5.45 8.44
C MET A 100 -0.15 -6.25 9.64
N ILE A 101 0.52 -7.35 10.00
CA ILE A 101 0.17 -8.20 11.15
C ILE A 101 0.28 -7.41 12.46
N MET A 102 1.30 -6.57 12.61
CA MET A 102 1.49 -5.71 13.78
C MET A 102 0.54 -4.50 13.79
N HIS A 103 -0.07 -4.15 12.66
CA HIS A 103 -0.94 -2.98 12.56
C HIS A 103 -2.34 -3.27 13.17
N PRO A 104 -2.81 -2.51 14.20
CA PRO A 104 -4.04 -2.82 14.93
C PRO A 104 -5.30 -2.91 14.07
N ARG A 105 -5.37 -2.11 13.00
CA ARG A 105 -6.49 -2.13 12.03
C ARG A 105 -6.56 -3.40 11.18
N TYR A 106 -5.42 -3.99 10.84
CA TYR A 106 -5.35 -5.10 9.88
C TYR A 106 -5.23 -6.42 10.61
N LYS A 107 -4.11 -6.62 11.30
CA LYS A 107 -3.76 -7.89 11.95
C LYS A 107 -3.91 -9.06 10.97
N MET A 108 -4.18 -10.25 11.49
CA MET A 108 -4.51 -11.43 10.68
C MET A 108 -5.89 -11.32 9.99
N LYS A 109 -6.76 -10.39 10.43
CA LYS A 109 -8.12 -10.26 9.89
C LYS A 109 -8.08 -9.82 8.42
N TYR A 110 -7.18 -8.89 8.08
CA TYR A 110 -7.04 -8.41 6.71
C TYR A 110 -6.87 -9.55 5.70
N PHE A 111 -5.92 -10.46 5.94
CA PHE A 111 -5.61 -11.53 4.97
C PHE A 111 -6.78 -12.50 4.77
N LYS A 112 -7.57 -12.74 5.83
CA LYS A 112 -8.80 -13.54 5.75
C LYS A 112 -9.86 -12.82 4.91
N ASP A 113 -10.08 -11.54 5.18
CA ASP A 113 -11.05 -10.72 4.46
C ASP A 113 -10.66 -10.56 2.98
N ALA A 114 -9.35 -10.46 2.68
CA ALA A 114 -8.76 -10.44 1.35
C ALA A 114 -8.72 -11.83 0.67
N LYS A 115 -9.29 -12.86 1.30
CA LYS A 115 -9.40 -14.23 0.76
C LYS A 115 -8.06 -14.86 0.37
N TRP A 116 -6.98 -14.55 1.10
CA TRP A 116 -5.71 -15.23 0.90
C TRP A 116 -5.83 -16.72 1.23
N GLU A 117 -5.02 -17.54 0.57
CA GLU A 117 -4.93 -18.96 0.89
C GLU A 117 -4.51 -19.17 2.34
N GLN A 118 -5.14 -20.13 3.01
CA GLN A 118 -4.87 -20.40 4.43
C GLN A 118 -3.41 -20.76 4.69
N SER A 119 -2.75 -21.42 3.72
CA SER A 119 -1.32 -21.73 3.72
C SER A 119 -0.46 -20.44 3.78
N TRP A 120 -0.79 -19.43 2.98
CA TRP A 120 -0.08 -18.15 2.93
C TRP A 120 -0.31 -17.34 4.20
N ILE A 121 -1.52 -17.35 4.74
CA ILE A 121 -1.84 -16.72 6.03
C ILE A 121 -0.98 -17.34 7.14
N ASN A 122 -0.88 -18.66 7.17
CA ASN A 122 -0.08 -19.38 8.16
C ASN A 122 1.42 -19.06 8.00
N MET A 123 1.93 -19.09 6.77
CA MET A 123 3.32 -18.75 6.47
C MET A 123 3.65 -17.32 6.90
N ALA A 124 2.81 -16.34 6.58
CA ALA A 124 2.98 -14.95 6.98
C ALA A 124 3.06 -14.80 8.51
N LYS A 125 2.19 -15.52 9.24
CA LYS A 125 2.19 -15.53 10.70
C LYS A 125 3.49 -16.14 11.25
N THR A 126 3.83 -17.35 10.82
CA THR A 126 5.02 -18.08 11.30
C THR A 126 6.29 -17.27 11.04
N SER A 127 6.50 -16.80 9.81
CA SER A 127 7.68 -15.99 9.46
C SER A 127 7.76 -14.69 10.25
N THR A 128 6.61 -14.07 10.58
CA THR A 128 6.59 -12.87 11.43
C THR A 128 6.98 -13.19 12.87
N GLN A 129 6.49 -14.31 13.43
CA GLN A 129 6.83 -14.76 14.78
C GLN A 129 8.31 -15.14 14.88
N GLU A 130 8.83 -15.88 13.90
CA GLU A 130 10.24 -16.24 13.81
C GLU A 130 11.12 -14.99 13.72
N PHE A 131 10.79 -14.06 12.81
CA PHE A 131 11.51 -12.79 12.68
C PHE A 131 11.53 -12.01 14.00
N PHE A 132 10.39 -11.93 14.69
CA PHE A 132 10.30 -11.27 15.98
C PHE A 132 11.18 -11.95 17.04
N ALA A 133 11.12 -13.28 17.13
CA ALA A 133 11.92 -14.05 18.08
C ALA A 133 13.41 -13.87 17.84
N THR A 134 13.87 -14.01 16.59
CA THR A 134 15.28 -13.90 16.23
C THR A 134 15.86 -12.51 16.50
N HIS A 135 15.12 -11.45 16.18
CA HIS A 135 15.66 -10.09 16.18
C HIS A 135 15.34 -9.26 17.43
N TYR A 136 14.29 -9.60 18.18
CA TYR A 136 13.81 -8.79 19.30
C TYR A 136 13.84 -9.55 20.63
N LEU A 137 13.46 -10.83 20.69
CA LEU A 137 13.48 -11.56 21.97
C LEU A 137 14.91 -11.78 22.51
N ASN A 138 15.85 -12.18 21.66
CA ASN A 138 17.26 -12.38 22.05
C ASN A 138 17.96 -11.09 22.52
N LYS A 139 17.41 -9.91 22.21
CA LYS A 139 17.95 -8.62 22.66
C LYS A 139 17.39 -8.16 24.00
N VAL A 140 16.20 -8.63 24.37
CA VAL A 140 15.60 -8.35 25.68
C VAL A 140 16.39 -9.03 26.80
N GLU A 141 16.92 -10.23 26.55
CA GLU A 141 17.75 -10.96 27.53
C GLU A 141 19.16 -10.36 27.71
N GLN A 142 19.69 -9.64 26.71
CA GLN A 142 20.97 -8.92 26.83
C GLN A 142 20.84 -7.49 27.34
N GLN A 143 19.61 -6.98 27.48
CA GLN A 143 19.31 -5.74 28.19
C GLN A 143 18.76 -6.07 29.58
N GLU A 144 19.61 -6.61 30.46
CA GLU A 144 19.35 -6.48 31.90
C GLU A 144 19.26 -4.99 32.23
N ALA A 145 18.24 -4.63 33.00
CA ALA A 145 17.92 -3.25 33.37
C ALA A 145 19.17 -2.49 33.85
N PRO A 146 19.37 -1.21 33.49
CA PRO A 146 20.36 -0.40 34.18
C PRO A 146 20.04 -0.50 35.68
N SER A 147 21.04 -0.93 36.46
CA SER A 147 20.94 -1.01 37.91
C SER A 147 20.36 0.31 38.41
N VAL A 148 19.15 0.24 38.96
CA VAL A 148 18.54 1.40 39.62
C VAL A 148 19.32 1.60 40.91
N THR A 149 20.46 2.30 40.83
CA THR A 149 21.00 3.00 41.99
C THR A 149 20.00 4.10 42.31
N ARG A 150 19.10 3.81 43.26
CA ARG A 150 18.15 4.76 43.83
C ARG A 150 18.94 5.95 44.39
N ALA A 151 18.99 7.05 43.66
CA ALA A 151 19.24 8.36 44.24
C ALA A 151 17.99 8.80 45.03
N PRO A 152 18.14 9.52 46.15
CA PRO A 152 17.04 9.81 47.06
C PRO A 152 15.93 10.63 46.37
N GLN A 153 14.70 10.20 46.61
CA GLN A 153 13.46 10.83 46.14
C GLN A 153 13.33 12.23 46.74
N VAL A 154 13.57 13.27 45.93
CA VAL A 154 13.12 14.63 46.25
C VAL A 154 11.66 14.75 45.83
N PHE A 155 10.79 14.78 46.84
CA PHE A 155 9.39 15.15 46.72
C PHE A 155 9.27 16.54 46.12
N TYR A 156 8.67 16.66 44.93
CA TYR A 156 8.08 17.91 44.48
C TYR A 156 6.57 17.86 44.69
N SER A 157 6.16 18.57 45.73
CA SER A 157 4.77 18.91 46.03
C SER A 157 4.29 19.99 45.04
N LEU A 158 3.15 19.69 44.40
CA LEU A 158 2.03 20.57 44.03
C LEU A 158 2.30 22.03 43.63
N PHE A 159 1.85 22.44 42.43
CA PHE A 159 1.00 23.63 42.28
C PHE A 159 0.09 23.53 41.04
N ILE A 160 -1.20 23.75 41.27
CA ILE A 160 -2.30 23.93 40.32
C ILE A 160 -2.30 25.41 39.83
N ILE A 161 -3.06 25.69 38.75
CA ILE A 161 -3.60 26.98 38.26
C ILE A 161 -2.72 27.55 37.10
N VAL A 162 -3.17 27.83 35.86
CA VAL A 162 -4.47 28.19 35.23
C VAL A 162 -4.73 27.31 34.00
#